data_AF-A0A518V205-F1
#
_entry.id   AF-A0A518V205-F1
#
_cell.length_a   1.000
_cell.length_b   1.000
_cell.length_c   1.000
_cell.angle_alpha   90.00
_cell.angle_beta   90.00
_cell.angle_gamma   90.00
#
_symmetry.space_group_name_H-M   'P 1'
#
loop_
_entity.id
_entity.type
_entity.pdbx_description
1 polymer ?
#
loop_
_entity_poly.entity_id
_entity_poly.type
_entity_poly.pdbx_seq_one_letter_code
_entity_poly.pdbx_strand_id
1 'polypeptide(L)'
;MNLAREYAYVRVSAKDQNEDRQIKVMEDIGIKPEFIFVDKASGKDFERPDYKLLKRVLQAGDTVFIKEIDRFGLFYIIYNYNLVKLQNPRS
;
A
#
# COMPACT_ATOMS: atom_id res chain seq x y z
N MET A 1 -24.99 3.98 0.13
CA MET A 1 -23.79 4.40 -0.62
C MET A 1 -22.62 4.32 0.33
N ASN A 2 -21.76 3.32 0.22
CA ASN A 2 -20.47 3.39 0.91
C ASN A 2 -19.62 4.41 0.15
N LEU A 3 -19.10 5.40 0.87
CA LEU A 3 -18.13 6.35 0.33
C LEU A 3 -16.89 5.57 -0.05
N ALA A 4 -16.50 5.62 -1.32
CA ALA A 4 -15.22 5.09 -1.78
C ALA A 4 -14.10 5.78 -0.99
N ARG A 5 -13.20 4.98 -0.41
CA ARG A 5 -12.04 5.47 0.34
C ARG A 5 -10.75 5.19 -0.41
N GLU A 6 -9.77 6.03 -0.13
CA GLU A 6 -8.44 5.94 -0.68
C GLU A 6 -7.46 5.54 0.43
N TYR A 7 -6.65 4.53 0.17
CA TYR A 7 -5.64 4.03 1.09
C TYR A 7 -4.28 4.00 0.41
N ALA A 8 -3.21 4.12 1.18
CA ALA A 8 -1.85 3.91 0.70
C ALA A 8 -1.21 2.73 1.41
N TYR A 9 -0.38 1.99 0.69
CA TYR A 9 0.51 0.98 1.26
C TYR A 9 1.93 1.21 0.80
N VAL A 10 2.84 1.26 1.78
CA VAL A 10 4.26 1.48 1.58
C VAL A 10 5.01 0.30 2.18
N ARG A 11 5.95 -0.27 1.41
CA ARG A 11 6.90 -1.24 1.94
C ARG A 11 8.30 -0.65 1.91
N VAL A 12 8.94 -0.55 3.07
CA VAL A 12 10.33 -0.12 3.18
C VAL A 12 11.21 -1.27 3.60
N SER A 13 12.45 -1.29 3.08
CA SER A 13 13.41 -2.27 3.56
C SER A 13 13.87 -1.90 4.98
N ALA A 14 14.09 -2.87 5.84
CA ALA A 14 14.58 -2.62 7.21
C ALA A 14 15.93 -1.86 7.27
N LYS A 15 16.65 -1.77 6.15
CA LYS A 15 17.92 -1.03 6.02
C LYS A 15 17.75 0.39 5.48
N ASP A 16 16.56 0.74 4.98
CA ASP A 16 16.32 2.00 4.27
C ASP A 16 15.76 3.05 5.23
N GLN A 17 16.41 4.21 5.28
CA GLN A 17 16.04 5.34 6.15
C GLN A 17 14.98 6.26 5.52
N ASN A 18 14.48 5.95 4.32
CA ASN A 18 13.64 6.88 3.55
C ASN A 18 12.13 6.70 3.74
N GLU A 19 11.68 6.05 4.80
CA GLU A 19 10.26 5.86 5.12
C GLU A 19 9.48 7.18 5.09
N ASP A 20 10.01 8.21 5.76
CA ASP A 20 9.38 9.53 5.84
C ASP A 20 9.16 10.15 4.46
N ARG A 21 10.10 9.97 3.52
CA ARG A 21 9.94 10.44 2.14
C ARG A 21 8.84 9.68 1.39
N GLN A 22 8.65 8.41 1.72
CA GLN A 22 7.60 7.61 1.08
C GLN A 22 6.22 7.93 1.63
N ILE A 23 6.11 8.14 2.94
CA ILE A 23 4.89 8.60 3.60
C ILE A 23 4.52 9.99 3.08
N LYS A 24 5.47 10.93 3.05
CA LYS A 24 5.22 12.30 2.58
C LYS A 24 4.68 12.35 1.16
N VAL A 25 5.17 11.49 0.28
CA VAL A 25 4.63 11.36 -1.09
C VAL A 25 3.15 10.96 -1.09
N MET A 26 2.73 10.11 -0.15
CA MET A 26 1.32 9.69 -0.03
C MET A 26 0.46 10.81 0.58
N GLU A 27 1.02 11.58 1.50
CA GLU A 27 0.37 12.78 2.04
C GLU A 27 0.20 13.86 0.96
N ASP A 28 1.22 14.08 0.13
CA ASP A 28 1.22 15.07 -0.97
C ASP A 28 0.16 14.77 -2.04
N ILE A 29 -0.24 13.51 -2.22
CA ILE A 29 -1.36 13.12 -3.10
C ILE A 29 -2.72 13.16 -2.40
N GLY A 30 -2.77 13.55 -1.12
CA GLY A 30 -4.01 13.76 -0.36
C GLY A 30 -4.47 12.58 0.49
N ILE A 31 -3.68 11.50 0.61
CA ILE A 31 -4.02 10.38 1.50
C ILE A 31 -3.74 10.80 2.94
N LYS A 32 -4.75 10.67 3.80
CA LYS A 32 -4.60 10.99 5.22
C LYS A 32 -3.67 9.99 5.91
N PRO A 33 -2.86 10.42 6.89
CA PRO A 33 -1.91 9.54 7.60
C PRO A 33 -2.55 8.27 8.18
N GLU A 34 -3.78 8.35 8.68
CA GLU A 34 -4.52 7.18 9.21
C GLU A 34 -4.90 6.13 8.16
N PHE A 35 -4.78 6.45 6.87
CA PHE A 35 -5.03 5.55 5.75
C PHE A 35 -3.74 5.10 5.04
N ILE A 36 -2.58 5.41 5.62
CA ILE A 36 -1.27 4.96 5.14
C ILE A 36 -0.80 3.77 5.98
N PHE A 37 -0.58 2.63 5.33
CA PHE A 37 -0.12 1.39 5.92
C PHE A 37 1.36 1.16 5.58
N VAL A 38 2.20 0.81 6.55
CA VAL A 38 3.66 0.77 6.34
C VAL A 38 4.30 -0.49 6.92
N ASP A 39 4.80 -1.36 6.05
CA ASP A 39 5.57 -2.53 6.48
C ASP A 39 7.08 -2.30 6.33
N LYS A 40 7.82 -2.51 7.43
CA LYS A 40 9.29 -2.59 7.45
C LYS A 40 9.72 -4.04 7.28
N ALA A 41 10.00 -4.45 6.05
CA ALA A 41 10.37 -5.83 5.74
C ALA A 41 11.65 -5.90 4.91
N SER A 42 12.64 -6.67 5.39
CA SER A 42 13.79 -7.01 4.55
C SER A 42 13.35 -7.94 3.41
N GLY A 43 14.09 -8.02 2.30
CA GLY A 43 13.76 -8.96 1.21
C GLY A 43 13.77 -10.44 1.62
N LYS A 44 14.28 -10.76 2.81
CA LYS A 44 14.28 -12.10 3.41
C LYS A 44 13.06 -12.34 4.31
N ASP A 45 12.41 -11.28 4.78
CA ASP A 45 11.29 -11.34 5.71
C ASP A 45 9.98 -11.11 4.97
N PHE A 46 9.07 -12.08 5.06
CA PHE A 46 7.79 -12.07 4.35
C PHE A 46 6.63 -11.64 5.24
N GLU A 47 6.89 -11.31 6.51
CA GLU A 47 5.86 -10.79 7.38
C GLU A 47 5.47 -9.36 7.00
N ARG A 48 4.18 -9.19 6.72
CA ARG A 48 3.55 -7.94 6.27
C ARG A 48 2.25 -7.69 7.04
N PRO A 49 2.33 -7.43 8.36
CA PRO A 49 1.16 -7.23 9.21
C PRO A 49 0.25 -6.10 8.72
N ASP A 50 0.80 -4.99 8.24
CA ASP A 50 0.02 -3.84 7.79
C ASP A 50 -0.65 -4.11 6.44
N TYR A 51 0.01 -4.82 5.53
CA TYR A 51 -0.64 -5.32 4.33
C TYR A 51 -1.81 -6.27 4.65
N LYS A 52 -1.65 -7.14 5.66
CA LYS A 52 -2.72 -8.04 6.11
C LYS A 52 -3.90 -7.23 6.70
N LEU A 53 -3.62 -6.16 7.45
CA LEU A 53 -4.63 -5.27 8.00
C LEU A 53 -5.37 -4.49 6.91
N LEU A 54 -4.64 -3.89 5.97
CA LEU A 54 -5.22 -3.18 4.82
C LEU A 54 -6.22 -4.06 4.06
N LYS A 55 -5.85 -5.31 3.75
CA LYS A 55 -6.75 -6.25 3.08
C LYS A 55 -8.05 -6.54 3.84
N ARG A 56 -8.07 -6.40 5.17
CA ARG A 56 -9.26 -6.62 6.00
C ARG A 56 -10.19 -5.41 6.03
N VAL A 57 -9.66 -4.19 5.86
CA VAL A 57 -10.45 -2.96 5.93
C VAL A 57 -10.96 -2.51 4.57
N LEU A 58 -10.35 -2.98 3.48
CA LEU A 58 -10.75 -2.65 2.11
C LEU A 58 -12.16 -3.13 1.78
N GLN A 59 -12.92 -2.24 1.16
CA GLN A 59 -14.27 -2.51 0.67
C GLN A 59 -14.33 -2.35 -0.85
N ALA A 60 -15.41 -2.85 -1.43
CA ALA A 60 -15.68 -2.69 -2.86
C ALA A 60 -15.81 -1.19 -3.20
N GLY A 61 -15.06 -0.75 -4.21
CA GLY A 61 -15.01 0.65 -4.65
C GLY A 61 -13.85 1.46 -4.04
N ASP A 62 -13.12 0.91 -3.07
CA ASP A 62 -11.94 1.56 -2.53
C ASP A 62 -10.76 1.51 -3.51
N THR A 63 -9.90 2.53 -3.43
CA THR A 63 -8.66 2.65 -4.21
C THR A 63 -7.46 2.48 -3.30
N VAL A 64 -6.48 1.71 -3.75
CA VAL A 64 -5.20 1.53 -3.05
C VAL A 64 -4.06 2.06 -3.91
N PHE A 65 -3.27 2.96 -3.32
CA PHE A 65 -2.01 3.45 -3.85
C PHE A 65 -0.88 2.62 -3.25
N ILE A 66 -0.27 1.76 -4.07
CA ILE A 66 0.87 0.96 -3.62
C ILE A 66 2.14 1.60 -4.16
N LYS A 67 3.09 1.85 -3.24
CA LYS A 67 4.46 2.22 -3.59
C LYS A 67 5.39 1.08 -3.23
N GLU A 68 5.91 0.44 -4.28
CA GLU A 68 7.01 -0.49 -4.16
C GLU A 68 8.29 0.18 -4.65
N ILE A 69 9.34 0.13 -3.84
CA ILE A 69 10.70 0.36 -4.34
C ILE A 69 11.11 -0.92 -5.08
N ASP A 70 11.17 -0.83 -6.42
CA ASP A 70 11.95 -1.76 -7.25
C ASP A 70 13.32 -1.16 -7.58
N ARG A 71 14.27 -2.03 -7.93
CA ARG A 71 15.66 -1.75 -8.33
C ARG A 71 15.79 -0.76 -9.51
N PHE A 72 14.70 -0.41 -10.18
CA PHE A 72 14.68 0.45 -11.37
C PHE A 72 13.89 1.76 -11.24
N GLY A 73 13.39 2.10 -10.04
CA GLY A 73 12.76 3.40 -9.80
C GLY A 73 11.26 3.33 -9.51
N LEU A 74 10.74 4.47 -9.07
CA LEU A 74 9.43 4.64 -8.46
C LEU A 74 8.29 4.34 -9.43
N PHE A 75 7.46 3.33 -9.12
CA PHE A 75 6.19 3.10 -9.81
C PHE A 75 5.04 3.20 -8.80
N TYR A 76 3.95 3.86 -9.20
CA TYR A 76 2.66 3.80 -8.51
C TYR A 76 1.80 2.80 -9.24
N ILE A 77 1.28 1.81 -8.52
CA ILE A 77 0.24 0.96 -9.06
C ILE A 77 -1.06 1.34 -8.36
N ILE A 78 -2.02 1.80 -9.16
CA ILE A 78 -3.37 2.12 -8.69
C ILE A 78 -4.20 0.86 -8.85
N TYR A 79 -4.65 0.33 -7.72
CA TYR A 79 -5.54 -0.81 -7.69
C TYR A 79 -6.93 -0.37 -7.30
N ASN A 80 -7.90 -0.63 -8.17
CA ASN A 80 -9.31 -0.66 -7.77
C ASN A 80 -9.55 -2.02 -7.12
N TYR A 81 -10.02 -2.06 -5.87
CA TYR A 81 -10.11 -3.33 -5.13
C TYR A 81 -10.99 -4.38 -5.82
N ASN A 82 -11.99 -3.95 -6.60
CA ASN A 82 -12.80 -4.83 -7.45
C ASN A 82 -11.98 -5.58 -8.53
N LEU A 83 -10.91 -4.96 -9.07
CA LEU A 83 -10.01 -5.58 -10.07
C LEU A 83 -8.98 -6.53 -9.42
N VAL A 84 -8.52 -6.24 -8.20
CA VAL A 84 -7.52 -7.08 -7.49
C VAL A 84 -8.08 -8.43 -7.10
N LYS A 85 -9.35 -8.48 -6.65
CA LYS A 85 -10.03 -9.76 -6.36
C LYS A 85 -10.17 -10.66 -7.60
N LEU A 86 -10.30 -10.07 -8.80
CA LEU A 86 -10.44 -10.83 -10.04
C LEU A 86 -9.11 -11.35 -10.58
N GLN A 87 -7.98 -10.70 -10.25
CA GLN A 87 -6.65 -11.09 -10.74
C GLN A 87 -5.90 -12.06 -9.82
N ASN A 88 -6.39 -12.33 -8.61
CA ASN A 88 -5.72 -13.28 -7.71
C ASN A 88 -6.68 -14.38 -7.19
N PRO A 89 -6.98 -15.40 -8.02
CA PRO A 89 -7.79 -16.57 -7.63
C PRO A 89 -7.05 -17.55 -6.69
N ARG A 90 -5.85 -17.22 -6.20
CA ARG A 90 -5.07 -18.04 -5.27
C ARG A 90 -4.83 -17.30 -3.97
N SER A 91 -5.88 -17.24 -3.15
CA SER A 91 -5.76 -17.11 -1.69
C SER A 91 -6.49 -18.27 -1.05
#